data_AF-A0A9Q9AMR1-F1
#
_entry.id   AF-A0A9Q9AMR1-F1
#
_cell.length_a   1.000
_cell.length_b   1.000
_cell.length_c   1.000
_cell.angle_alpha   90.00
_cell.angle_beta   90.00
_cell.angle_gamma   90.00
#
_symmetry.space_group_name_H-M   'P 1'
#
loop_
_entity.id
_entity.type
_entity.pdbx_description
1 polymer ?
#
loop_
_entity_poly.entity_id
_entity_poly.type
_entity_poly.pdbx_seq_one_letter_code
_entity_poly.pdbx_strand_id
1 'polypeptide(L)'
;MELLQHWRRSNLHGLRATPSEAPWKSSTPSTMAVNDKNTHHKQRKGWFRNQATSLQFHTIKPTWTHPPSPGNEVNVTPVGPVFSKKRMFIILWMTDEHMFSLPLYSWNRLGIQKKVQFIVDYVCIGNLKYKGRYRMIGTHDPLWFEHKDPDGELDNSTTCHIAGAHTVLYDEDIRMVGRLEAGSYTHLLQLWDWRNQQHRASSS
;
A
#
# COMPACT_ATOMS: atom_id res chain seq x y z
N MET A 1 -41.34 63.52 12.72
CA MET A 1 -39.93 63.46 13.16
C MET A 1 -39.41 62.09 12.76
N GLU A 2 -38.98 61.90 11.53
CA GLU A 2 -37.71 62.39 10.96
C GLU A 2 -36.48 61.78 11.63
N LEU A 3 -35.73 61.01 10.85
CA LEU A 3 -34.33 61.36 10.57
C LEU A 3 -33.98 60.85 9.17
N LEU A 4 -33.54 61.78 8.32
CA LEU A 4 -33.30 61.58 6.89
C LEU A 4 -31.80 61.35 6.60
N GLN A 5 -31.56 60.49 5.60
CA GLN A 5 -30.53 60.62 4.55
C GLN A 5 -29.14 61.16 4.91
N HIS A 6 -28.12 60.31 4.71
CA HIS A 6 -27.08 60.43 3.66
C HIS A 6 -26.25 59.11 3.69
N TRP A 7 -25.74 58.53 2.60
CA TRP A 7 -25.06 59.12 1.45
C TRP A 7 -25.32 58.33 0.14
N ARG A 8 -24.86 58.84 -1.02
CA ARG A 8 -25.23 58.34 -2.37
C ARG A 8 -24.23 57.34 -2.98
N ARG A 9 -24.79 56.56 -3.92
CA ARG A 9 -24.19 55.76 -5.02
C ARG A 9 -22.73 56.06 -5.40
N SER A 10 -21.93 54.99 -5.45
CA SER A 10 -20.82 54.72 -6.38
C SER A 10 -20.53 53.20 -6.33
N ASN A 11 -20.29 52.46 -7.41
CA ASN A 11 -20.39 52.72 -8.85
C ASN A 11 -20.90 51.45 -9.59
N LEU A 12 -21.36 51.60 -10.84
CA LEU A 12 -21.61 50.50 -11.79
C LEU A 12 -20.62 50.65 -12.96
N HIS A 13 -19.94 49.54 -13.29
CA HIS A 13 -19.11 49.23 -14.48
C HIS A 13 -17.75 48.62 -14.09
N GLY A 14 -17.78 47.33 -13.77
CA GLY A 14 -16.61 46.46 -13.71
C GLY A 14 -16.87 45.23 -14.60
N LEU A 15 -15.95 44.96 -15.52
CA LEU A 15 -16.12 43.93 -16.56
C LEU A 15 -16.36 42.54 -15.95
N ARG A 16 -17.43 41.86 -16.40
CA ARG A 16 -17.66 40.44 -16.11
C ARG A 16 -16.71 39.61 -16.96
N ALA A 17 -15.47 39.45 -16.49
CA ALA A 17 -14.52 38.54 -17.10
C ALA A 17 -15.06 37.10 -16.99
N THR A 18 -15.47 36.53 -18.12
CA THR A 18 -15.62 35.08 -18.26
C THR A 18 -14.24 34.45 -18.04
N PRO A 19 -14.10 33.42 -17.19
CA PRO A 19 -12.85 32.67 -17.13
C PRO A 19 -12.60 32.09 -18.52
N SER A 20 -11.43 32.34 -19.09
CA SER A 20 -11.08 31.72 -20.37
C SER A 20 -10.93 30.22 -20.17
N GLU A 21 -11.61 29.43 -20.99
CA GLU A 21 -11.40 27.99 -21.10
C GLU A 21 -10.07 27.72 -21.80
N ALA A 22 -8.97 28.05 -21.13
CA ALA A 22 -7.67 27.57 -21.53
C ALA A 22 -7.66 26.03 -21.36
N PRO A 23 -7.36 25.24 -22.40
CA PRO A 23 -7.30 23.79 -22.28
C PRO A 23 -6.26 23.42 -21.21
N TRP A 24 -6.73 22.71 -20.19
CA TRP A 24 -5.99 22.42 -18.97
C TRP A 24 -4.69 21.66 -19.28
N LYS A 25 -3.57 22.15 -18.75
CA LYS A 25 -2.25 21.52 -18.86
C LYS A 25 -1.86 20.96 -17.49
N SER A 26 -1.53 19.67 -17.44
CA SER A 26 -0.96 19.04 -16.27
C SER A 26 0.30 19.78 -15.80
N SER A 27 0.38 20.07 -14.50
CA SER A 27 1.50 20.78 -13.89
C SER A 27 2.79 19.95 -13.82
N THR A 28 2.69 18.62 -13.98
CA THR A 28 3.85 17.72 -14.10
C THR A 28 4.41 17.77 -15.53
N PRO A 29 5.69 18.12 -15.74
CA PRO A 29 6.35 17.93 -17.03
C PRO A 29 6.34 16.45 -17.40
N SER A 30 6.04 16.11 -18.65
CA SER A 30 6.04 14.73 -19.15
C SER A 30 7.43 14.06 -19.09
N THR A 31 8.49 14.83 -18.88
CA THR A 31 9.86 14.38 -18.57
C THR A 31 10.13 14.05 -17.10
N MET A 32 9.19 14.32 -16.19
CA MET A 32 9.28 13.98 -14.75
C MET A 32 8.28 12.93 -14.28
N ALA A 33 7.47 12.37 -15.20
CA ALA A 33 6.89 11.05 -14.97
C ALA A 33 8.03 10.08 -14.60
N VAL A 34 7.77 9.19 -13.64
CA VAL A 34 8.67 8.08 -13.35
C VAL A 34 8.96 7.37 -14.68
N ASN A 35 10.23 7.02 -14.91
CA ASN A 35 10.61 6.36 -16.14
C ASN A 35 10.02 4.94 -16.08
N ASP A 36 8.79 4.75 -16.57
CA ASP A 36 8.01 3.49 -16.59
C ASP A 36 8.70 2.33 -17.35
N LYS A 37 9.94 2.57 -17.79
CA LYS A 37 10.90 1.60 -18.27
C LYS A 37 11.54 0.83 -17.10
N ASN A 38 10.72 0.32 -16.18
CA ASN A 38 11.16 -0.79 -15.34
C ASN A 38 11.28 -2.00 -16.29
N THR A 39 12.48 -2.16 -16.89
CA THR A 39 12.66 -2.93 -18.13
C THR A 39 12.77 -4.42 -17.84
N HIS A 40 11.78 -4.99 -17.15
CA HIS A 40 11.56 -6.43 -17.00
C HIS A 40 10.96 -7.07 -18.27
N HIS A 41 11.10 -6.41 -19.42
CA HIS A 41 10.68 -6.92 -20.71
C HIS A 41 11.27 -8.32 -20.99
N LYS A 42 10.36 -9.27 -21.17
CA LYS A 42 10.50 -10.53 -21.92
C LYS A 42 11.17 -11.74 -21.27
N GLN A 43 11.61 -11.74 -20.00
CA GLN A 43 12.20 -12.98 -19.44
C GLN A 43 11.50 -13.63 -18.22
N ARG A 44 10.74 -12.92 -17.38
CA ARG A 44 10.10 -13.49 -16.15
C ARG A 44 11.06 -14.23 -15.17
N LYS A 45 12.36 -14.28 -15.44
CA LYS A 45 13.39 -15.03 -14.69
C LYS A 45 13.74 -14.32 -13.39
N GLY A 46 13.67 -15.04 -12.27
CA GLY A 46 14.11 -14.59 -10.95
C GLY A 46 13.00 -14.43 -9.90
N TRP A 47 11.73 -14.41 -10.35
CA TRP A 47 10.56 -14.41 -9.47
C TRP A 47 10.17 -15.84 -9.08
N PHE A 48 9.99 -16.08 -7.80
CA PHE A 48 9.63 -17.40 -7.26
C PHE A 48 8.53 -17.27 -6.21
N ARG A 49 7.61 -18.24 -6.18
CA ARG A 49 6.63 -18.40 -5.08
C ARG A 49 7.40 -18.50 -3.76
N ASN A 50 6.89 -17.92 -2.67
CA ASN A 50 7.53 -17.73 -1.35
C ASN A 50 8.42 -16.49 -1.16
N GLN A 51 8.70 -15.71 -2.21
CA GLN A 51 9.44 -14.46 -2.08
C GLN A 51 8.59 -13.37 -1.43
N ALA A 52 9.24 -12.46 -0.69
CA ALA A 52 8.67 -11.18 -0.33
C ALA A 52 9.29 -10.05 -1.16
N THR A 53 8.43 -9.16 -1.63
CA THR A 53 8.79 -7.99 -2.44
C THR A 53 8.36 -6.71 -1.74
N SER A 54 9.04 -5.60 -2.03
CA SER A 54 8.62 -4.26 -1.64
C SER A 54 8.19 -3.52 -2.89
N LEU A 55 6.98 -2.94 -2.86
CA LEU A 55 6.43 -2.13 -3.94
C LEU A 55 5.66 -0.93 -3.41
N GLN A 56 5.35 0.03 -4.28
CA GLN A 56 4.59 1.22 -3.90
C GLN A 56 3.13 0.84 -3.65
N PHE A 57 2.61 1.12 -2.45
CA PHE A 57 1.21 0.86 -2.14
C PHE A 57 0.47 2.14 -1.77
N HIS A 58 -0.53 2.48 -2.58
CA HIS A 58 -1.46 3.54 -2.23
C HIS A 58 -2.46 3.03 -1.18
N THR A 59 -2.40 3.64 0.00
CA THR A 59 -3.58 3.69 0.87
C THR A 59 -4.08 5.11 0.81
N ILE A 60 -5.21 5.33 0.13
CA ILE A 60 -5.94 6.59 0.27
C ILE A 60 -6.22 6.73 1.76
N LYS A 61 -5.61 7.72 2.42
CA LYS A 61 -6.02 8.09 3.78
C LYS A 61 -7.40 8.74 3.64
N PRO A 62 -8.47 8.21 4.26
CA PRO A 62 -9.80 8.84 4.18
C PRO A 62 -9.89 10.13 5.01
N THR A 63 -8.79 10.63 5.56
CA THR A 63 -8.70 11.96 6.21
C THR A 63 -8.66 13.09 5.17
N TRP A 64 -9.64 13.11 4.26
CA TRP A 64 -9.97 14.30 3.48
C TRP A 64 -10.84 15.21 4.37
N THR A 65 -10.20 15.97 5.26
CA THR A 65 -10.86 17.08 6.00
C THR A 65 -11.14 18.28 5.09
N HIS A 66 -10.68 18.22 3.85
CA HIS A 66 -10.93 19.20 2.80
C HIS A 66 -11.39 18.45 1.54
N PRO A 67 -12.38 18.95 0.79
CA PRO A 67 -12.70 18.38 -0.52
C PRO A 67 -11.53 18.59 -1.49
N PRO A 68 -11.37 17.72 -2.51
CA PRO A 68 -10.35 17.92 -3.53
C PRO A 68 -10.57 19.26 -4.27
N SER A 69 -9.52 20.07 -4.31
CA SER A 69 -9.47 21.36 -5.01
C SER A 69 -8.40 21.32 -6.10
N PRO A 70 -8.47 22.19 -7.13
CA PRO A 70 -7.39 22.34 -8.10
C PRO A 70 -6.04 22.57 -7.39
N GLY A 71 -5.00 21.82 -7.78
CA GLY A 71 -3.69 21.81 -7.11
C GLY A 71 -3.52 20.81 -5.96
N ASN A 72 -4.59 20.19 -5.44
CA ASN A 72 -4.52 19.05 -4.51
C ASN A 72 -4.56 17.69 -5.23
N GLU A 73 -4.00 17.63 -6.43
CA GLU A 73 -3.91 16.41 -7.23
C GLU A 73 -2.87 15.44 -6.65
N VAL A 74 -3.05 14.14 -6.94
CA VAL A 74 -2.09 13.09 -6.59
C VAL A 74 -0.89 13.21 -7.53
N ASN A 75 -0.03 14.19 -7.28
CA ASN A 75 1.17 14.44 -8.08
C ASN A 75 2.06 13.19 -8.11
N VAL A 76 2.52 12.77 -9.29
CA VAL A 76 3.49 11.67 -9.40
C VAL A 76 4.90 12.21 -9.14
N THR A 77 5.58 11.70 -8.10
CA THR A 77 6.97 12.07 -7.80
C THR A 77 7.93 10.96 -8.24
N PRO A 78 9.24 11.21 -8.35
CA PRO A 78 10.24 10.18 -8.67
C PRO A 78 10.28 8.98 -7.71
N VAL A 79 9.67 9.08 -6.51
CA VAL A 79 9.57 7.97 -5.52
C VAL A 79 8.16 7.38 -5.42
N GLY A 80 7.24 7.82 -6.29
CA GLY A 80 5.85 7.41 -6.33
C GLY A 80 4.86 8.58 -6.24
N PRO A 81 3.56 8.34 -6.47
CA PRO A 81 2.56 9.38 -6.33
C PRO A 81 2.41 9.84 -4.88
N VAL A 82 2.12 11.13 -4.68
CA VAL A 82 2.01 11.75 -3.36
C VAL A 82 0.97 11.00 -2.51
N PHE A 83 1.29 10.77 -1.23
CA PHE A 83 0.56 9.90 -0.31
C PHE A 83 0.62 8.38 -0.59
N SER A 84 1.49 7.91 -1.51
CA SER A 84 1.94 6.50 -1.52
C SER A 84 2.70 6.13 -0.24
N LYS A 85 2.71 4.84 0.08
CA LYS A 85 3.69 4.26 1.01
C LYS A 85 4.23 2.96 0.42
N LYS A 86 5.54 2.85 0.21
CA LYS A 86 6.15 1.55 -0.11
C LYS A 86 5.85 0.54 1.00
N ARG A 87 5.34 -0.64 0.62
CA ARG A 87 4.99 -1.74 1.51
C ARG A 87 5.58 -3.04 0.99
N MET A 88 5.91 -3.90 1.94
CA MET A 88 6.30 -5.26 1.63
C MET A 88 5.06 -6.14 1.47
N PHE A 89 5.15 -7.14 0.62
CA PHE A 89 4.16 -8.16 0.36
C PHE A 89 4.83 -9.53 0.29
N ILE A 90 4.11 -10.60 0.64
CA ILE A 90 4.51 -11.98 0.34
C ILE A 90 3.76 -12.43 -0.91
N ILE A 91 4.46 -12.96 -1.92
CA ILE A 91 3.83 -13.53 -3.12
C ILE A 91 3.29 -14.92 -2.77
N LEU A 92 1.97 -15.09 -2.89
CA LEU A 92 1.29 -16.39 -2.77
C LEU A 92 1.42 -17.19 -4.07
N TRP A 93 0.92 -16.66 -5.18
CA TRP A 93 1.11 -17.28 -6.49
C TRP A 93 1.10 -16.23 -7.60
N MET A 94 1.42 -16.72 -8.79
CA MET A 94 1.74 -15.92 -9.96
C MET A 94 0.95 -16.48 -11.14
N THR A 95 0.33 -15.59 -11.91
CA THR A 95 -0.27 -15.88 -13.21
C THR A 95 0.59 -15.28 -14.32
N ASP A 96 0.16 -15.40 -15.57
CA ASP A 96 0.86 -14.80 -16.71
C ASP A 96 0.91 -13.27 -16.68
N GLU A 97 -0.05 -12.62 -16.02
CA GLU A 97 -0.26 -11.17 -16.04
C GLU A 97 -0.01 -10.50 -14.68
N HIS A 98 -0.21 -11.22 -13.57
CA HIS A 98 -0.21 -10.63 -12.24
C HIS A 98 0.24 -11.59 -11.13
N MET A 99 0.60 -11.02 -9.98
CA MET A 99 1.00 -11.69 -8.75
C MET A 99 -0.06 -11.48 -7.68
N PHE A 100 -0.55 -12.57 -7.08
CA PHE A 100 -1.41 -12.51 -5.90
C PHE A 100 -0.54 -12.46 -4.64
N SER A 101 -0.70 -11.39 -3.87
CA SER A 101 0.27 -11.03 -2.84
C SER A 101 -0.42 -10.57 -1.54
N LEU A 102 0.12 -10.94 -0.39
CA LEU A 102 -0.41 -10.56 0.93
C LEU A 102 0.40 -9.39 1.53
N PRO A 103 -0.25 -8.26 1.88
CA PRO A 103 0.42 -7.07 2.40
C PRO A 103 0.93 -7.25 3.83
N LEU A 104 2.11 -6.66 4.09
CA LEU A 104 2.74 -6.60 5.39
C LEU A 104 2.53 -5.25 6.08
N TYR A 105 2.38 -5.30 7.41
CA TYR A 105 2.08 -4.16 8.27
C TYR A 105 2.91 -4.19 9.56
N SER A 106 3.22 -3.01 10.10
CA SER A 106 3.82 -2.85 11.43
C SER A 106 3.05 -1.87 12.33
N TRP A 107 2.07 -1.13 11.77
CA TRP A 107 1.29 -0.06 12.42
C TRP A 107 2.08 0.77 13.45
N ASN A 108 3.18 1.38 12.99
CA ASN A 108 4.08 2.20 13.82
C ASN A 108 4.68 1.43 15.01
N ARG A 109 5.20 0.22 14.74
CA ARG A 109 5.81 -0.72 15.70
C ARG A 109 4.86 -1.41 16.70
N LEU A 110 3.54 -1.19 16.58
CA LEU A 110 2.54 -1.87 17.40
C LEU A 110 2.21 -3.29 16.90
N GLY A 111 2.40 -3.55 15.61
CA GLY A 111 2.17 -4.86 15.01
C GLY A 111 0.75 -5.39 15.24
N ILE A 112 0.62 -6.72 15.32
CA ILE A 112 -0.66 -7.42 15.48
C ILE A 112 -1.48 -6.94 16.69
N GLN A 113 -0.85 -6.36 17.72
CA GLN A 113 -1.55 -5.77 18.87
C GLN A 113 -2.45 -4.59 18.49
N LYS A 114 -2.22 -3.94 17.34
CA LYS A 114 -3.14 -2.91 16.81
C LYS A 114 -4.40 -3.50 16.15
N LYS A 115 -4.50 -4.83 16.06
CA LYS A 115 -5.55 -5.59 15.35
C LYS A 115 -6.27 -6.62 16.23
N VAL A 116 -6.31 -6.45 17.56
CA VAL A 116 -6.95 -7.39 18.51
C VAL A 116 -8.34 -7.88 18.05
N GLN A 117 -9.22 -6.98 17.59
CA GLN A 117 -10.57 -7.31 17.13
C GLN A 117 -10.62 -8.24 15.89
N PHE A 118 -9.55 -8.25 15.10
CA PHE A 118 -9.43 -8.99 13.84
C PHE A 118 -8.23 -9.95 13.88
N ILE A 119 -7.73 -10.30 15.07
CA ILE A 119 -6.41 -10.93 15.27
C ILE A 119 -6.23 -12.26 14.54
N VAL A 120 -7.34 -12.93 14.20
CA VAL A 120 -7.39 -14.17 13.40
C VAL A 120 -7.07 -13.96 11.91
N ASP A 121 -7.21 -12.73 11.40
CA ASP A 121 -6.87 -12.34 10.02
C ASP A 121 -5.38 -12.02 9.83
N TYR A 122 -4.58 -12.16 10.89
CA TYR A 122 -3.19 -11.69 10.90
C TYR A 122 -2.24 -12.73 11.52
N VAL A 123 -1.05 -12.85 10.93
CA VAL A 123 0.04 -13.68 11.48
C VAL A 123 1.32 -12.87 11.54
N CYS A 124 2.07 -13.00 12.63
CA CYS A 124 3.34 -12.30 12.79
C CYS A 124 4.44 -12.93 11.90
N ILE A 125 5.40 -12.10 11.50
CA ILE A 125 6.58 -12.53 10.76
C ILE A 125 7.81 -12.24 11.60
N GLY A 126 8.56 -13.30 11.94
CA GLY A 126 9.83 -13.21 12.63
C GLY A 126 11.01 -13.33 11.67
N ASN A 127 12.12 -12.64 11.97
CA ASN A 127 13.38 -12.87 11.29
C ASN A 127 13.91 -14.27 11.64
N LEU A 128 14.25 -15.08 10.63
CA LEU A 128 14.71 -16.47 10.81
C LEU A 128 15.95 -16.55 11.73
N LYS A 129 16.86 -15.57 11.64
CA LYS A 129 18.04 -15.41 12.52
C LYS A 129 17.71 -15.29 14.03
N TYR A 130 16.44 -15.03 14.39
CA TYR A 130 15.97 -14.88 15.76
C TYR A 130 14.89 -15.90 16.17
N LYS A 131 14.62 -16.94 15.36
CA LYS A 131 13.58 -17.96 15.58
C LYS A 131 13.53 -18.51 17.02
N GLY A 132 14.67 -18.95 17.57
CA GLY A 132 14.76 -19.48 18.94
C GLY A 132 14.65 -18.47 20.09
N ARG A 133 14.53 -17.16 19.80
CA ARG A 133 14.37 -16.08 20.79
C ARG A 133 13.09 -15.26 20.58
N TYR A 134 12.28 -15.64 19.59
CA TYR A 134 11.07 -14.90 19.24
C TYR A 134 9.96 -15.18 20.25
N ARG A 135 9.37 -14.11 20.81
CA ARG A 135 8.16 -14.23 21.63
C ARG A 135 6.94 -14.21 20.72
N MET A 136 6.17 -15.30 20.72
CA MET A 136 4.89 -15.36 20.00
C MET A 136 3.96 -14.22 20.43
N ILE A 137 3.35 -13.57 19.45
CA ILE A 137 2.25 -12.60 19.61
C ILE A 137 1.24 -12.90 18.50
N GLY A 138 -0.04 -13.09 18.84
CA GLY A 138 -1.06 -13.47 17.86
C GLY A 138 -1.79 -14.75 18.23
N THR A 139 -2.57 -15.27 17.29
CA THR A 139 -3.30 -16.54 17.39
C THR A 139 -2.66 -17.68 16.60
N HIS A 140 -1.86 -17.35 15.57
CA HIS A 140 -1.20 -18.29 14.67
C HIS A 140 0.31 -18.34 14.93
N ASP A 141 0.94 -19.49 14.68
CA ASP A 141 2.40 -19.62 14.74
C ASP A 141 3.08 -18.65 13.77
N PRO A 142 4.17 -17.97 14.19
CA PRO A 142 4.84 -16.97 13.37
C PRO A 142 5.48 -17.57 12.11
N LEU A 143 5.51 -16.76 11.05
CA LEU A 143 6.18 -17.09 9.80
C LEU A 143 7.64 -16.63 9.84
N TRP A 144 8.56 -17.46 9.40
CA TRP A 144 9.99 -17.16 9.44
C TRP A 144 10.48 -16.62 8.11
N PHE A 145 11.12 -15.46 8.17
CA PHE A 145 11.59 -14.71 7.01
C PHE A 145 13.10 -14.59 6.99
N GLU A 146 13.69 -14.85 5.83
CA GLU A 146 15.10 -14.67 5.53
C GLU A 146 15.27 -13.50 4.56
N HIS A 147 16.06 -12.50 4.96
CA HIS A 147 16.39 -11.37 4.09
C HIS A 147 17.36 -11.81 2.98
N LYS A 148 17.23 -11.15 1.83
CA LYS A 148 18.25 -11.23 0.75
C LYS A 148 19.54 -10.52 1.14
N ASP A 149 19.42 -9.47 1.96
CA ASP A 149 20.53 -8.70 2.51
C ASP A 149 20.91 -9.30 3.88
N PRO A 150 22.15 -9.76 4.11
CA PRO A 150 22.57 -10.37 5.38
C PRO A 150 22.36 -9.46 6.61
N ASP A 151 22.55 -8.15 6.43
CA ASP A 151 22.38 -7.15 7.49
C ASP A 151 20.93 -6.68 7.62
N GLY A 152 20.06 -7.09 6.68
CA GLY A 152 18.63 -6.77 6.68
C GLY A 152 17.87 -7.39 7.86
N GLU A 153 16.82 -6.68 8.30
CA GLU A 153 15.83 -7.21 9.23
C GLU A 153 14.44 -6.57 9.03
N LEU A 154 13.41 -7.37 9.32
CA LEU A 154 12.05 -6.90 9.55
C LEU A 154 11.97 -6.33 10.97
N ASP A 155 11.24 -5.25 11.13
CA ASP A 155 10.82 -4.80 12.46
C ASP A 155 10.02 -5.93 13.14
N ASN A 156 10.28 -6.23 14.42
CA ASN A 156 9.68 -7.36 15.13
C ASN A 156 8.13 -7.30 15.24
N SER A 157 7.54 -6.14 14.93
CA SER A 157 6.09 -5.94 14.80
C SER A 157 5.51 -6.32 13.44
N THR A 158 6.34 -6.77 12.48
CA THR A 158 5.90 -7.07 11.12
C THR A 158 4.88 -8.21 11.10
N THR A 159 3.74 -7.94 10.46
CA THR A 159 2.53 -8.76 10.51
C THR A 159 1.96 -8.88 9.10
N CYS A 160 1.68 -10.11 8.65
CA CYS A 160 0.97 -10.39 7.41
C CYS A 160 -0.55 -10.30 7.63
N HIS A 161 -1.28 -9.71 6.68
CA HIS A 161 -2.76 -9.75 6.66
C HIS A 161 -3.22 -10.89 5.73
N ILE A 162 -3.57 -12.06 6.30
CA ILE A 162 -3.84 -13.27 5.50
C ILE A 162 -5.14 -13.18 4.69
N ALA A 163 -6.16 -12.47 5.17
CA ALA A 163 -7.38 -12.21 4.40
C ALA A 163 -7.21 -11.07 3.36
N GLY A 164 -6.05 -10.40 3.34
CA GLY A 164 -5.84 -9.15 2.63
C GLY A 164 -5.25 -9.27 1.22
N ALA A 165 -5.55 -10.31 0.46
CA ALA A 165 -4.94 -10.54 -0.85
C ALA A 165 -5.10 -9.34 -1.80
N HIS A 166 -4.00 -8.94 -2.44
CA HIS A 166 -3.95 -7.90 -3.47
C HIS A 166 -3.35 -8.47 -4.75
N THR A 167 -3.89 -8.03 -5.88
CA THR A 167 -3.30 -8.27 -7.21
C THR A 167 -2.25 -7.19 -7.48
N VAL A 168 -1.06 -7.60 -7.90
CA VAL A 168 0.08 -6.74 -8.22
C VAL A 168 0.54 -7.05 -9.64
N LEU A 169 0.71 -6.03 -10.49
CA LEU A 169 1.18 -6.19 -11.86
C LEU A 169 2.73 -6.33 -11.89
N TYR A 170 3.28 -6.91 -12.96
CA TYR A 170 4.74 -7.14 -13.07
C TYR A 170 5.56 -5.90 -13.50
N ASP A 171 4.90 -4.85 -13.97
CA ASP A 171 5.49 -3.58 -14.43
C ASP A 171 5.68 -2.55 -13.29
N GLU A 172 5.01 -2.76 -12.16
CA GLU A 172 5.18 -2.01 -10.90
C GLU A 172 6.66 -1.89 -10.44
N ASP A 173 6.95 -0.87 -9.62
CA ASP A 173 8.26 -0.67 -8.99
C ASP A 173 8.48 -1.68 -7.84
N ILE A 174 8.89 -2.89 -8.20
CA ILE A 174 9.03 -4.05 -7.32
C ILE A 174 10.50 -4.39 -7.05
N ARG A 175 10.88 -4.46 -5.77
CA ARG A 175 12.20 -4.97 -5.33
C ARG A 175 12.04 -6.22 -4.47
N MET A 176 12.75 -7.31 -4.82
CA MET A 176 12.89 -8.48 -3.93
C MET A 176 13.60 -8.11 -2.62
N VAL A 177 12.98 -8.42 -1.47
CA VAL A 177 13.52 -8.16 -0.12
C VAL A 177 14.08 -9.43 0.52
N GLY A 178 13.48 -10.58 0.25
CA GLY A 178 13.84 -11.86 0.85
C GLY A 178 12.82 -12.96 0.55
N ARG A 179 12.72 -13.97 1.40
CA ARG A 179 11.83 -15.13 1.25
C ARG A 179 11.38 -15.71 2.58
N LEU A 180 10.27 -16.44 2.58
CA LEU A 180 9.88 -17.28 3.71
C LEU A 180 10.69 -18.60 3.74
N GLU A 181 10.90 -19.12 4.95
CA GLU A 181 11.26 -20.53 5.16
C GLU A 181 10.19 -21.43 4.54
N ALA A 182 10.59 -22.56 3.94
CA ALA A 182 9.66 -23.44 3.23
C ALA A 182 8.47 -23.92 4.09
N GLY A 183 8.72 -24.28 5.35
CA GLY A 183 7.67 -24.65 6.30
C GLY A 183 6.71 -23.50 6.62
N SER A 184 7.22 -22.27 6.77
CA SER A 184 6.39 -21.09 6.97
C SER A 184 5.59 -20.70 5.73
N TYR A 185 6.11 -20.93 4.52
CA TYR A 185 5.33 -20.73 3.30
C TYR A 185 4.18 -21.74 3.19
N THR A 186 4.41 -23.02 3.49
CA THR A 186 3.34 -24.04 3.58
C THR A 186 2.29 -23.67 4.64
N HIS A 187 2.74 -23.24 5.82
CA HIS A 187 1.84 -22.79 6.89
C HIS A 187 1.00 -21.57 6.46
N LEU A 188 1.59 -20.60 5.77
CA LEU A 188 0.87 -19.45 5.23
C LEU A 188 -0.25 -19.85 4.26
N LEU A 189 0.01 -20.82 3.38
CA LEU A 189 -1.02 -21.34 2.47
C LEU A 189 -2.17 -22.01 3.25
N GLN A 190 -1.86 -22.81 4.26
CA GLN A 190 -2.85 -23.44 5.14
C GLN A 190 -3.72 -22.41 5.87
N LEU A 191 -3.11 -21.35 6.41
CA LEU A 191 -3.83 -20.24 7.06
C LEU A 191 -4.74 -19.49 6.06
N TRP A 192 -4.25 -19.26 4.84
CA TRP A 192 -5.01 -18.60 3.77
C TRP A 192 -6.22 -19.43 3.34
N ASP A 193 -6.03 -20.73 3.07
CA ASP A 193 -7.10 -21.66 2.70
C ASP A 193 -8.13 -21.81 3.81
N TRP A 194 -7.68 -22.02 5.06
CA TRP A 194 -8.55 -22.06 6.24
C TRP A 194 -9.41 -20.81 6.33
N ARG A 195 -8.82 -19.62 6.19
CA ARG A 195 -9.55 -18.36 6.36
C ARG A 195 -10.59 -18.14 5.26
N ASN A 196 -10.28 -18.52 4.03
CA ASN A 196 -11.24 -18.51 2.91
C ASN A 196 -12.42 -19.47 3.14
N GLN A 197 -12.17 -20.66 3.69
CA GLN A 197 -13.23 -21.61 4.02
C GLN A 197 -14.17 -21.03 5.08
N GLN A 198 -13.63 -20.41 6.15
CA GLN A 198 -14.43 -19.73 7.17
C GLN A 198 -15.30 -18.60 6.59
N HIS A 199 -14.76 -17.76 5.70
CA HIS A 199 -15.53 -16.70 5.05
C HIS A 199 -16.64 -17.21 4.13
N ARG A 200 -16.44 -18.35 3.44
CA ARG A 200 -17.49 -18.98 2.63
C ARG A 200 -18.61 -19.52 3.51
N ALA A 201 -18.26 -20.24 4.60
CA ALA A 201 -19.23 -20.80 5.54
C ALA A 201 -20.02 -19.74 6.33
N SER A 202 -19.47 -18.54 6.55
CA SER A 202 -20.20 -17.43 7.16
C SER A 202 -21.10 -16.63 6.19
N SER A 203 -21.09 -16.99 4.90
CA SER A 203 -21.82 -16.30 3.82
C SER A 203 -22.91 -17.16 3.19
N SER A 204 -23.16 -18.34 3.77
CA SER A 204 -24.17 -19.34 3.38
C SER A 204 -25.20 -19.52 4.48
#